data_AF-A0A2D6DVI6-F1
#
_entry.id   AF-A0A2D6DVI6-F1
#
_cell.length_a   1.000
_cell.length_b   1.000
_cell.length_c   1.000
_cell.angle_alpha   90.00
_cell.angle_beta   90.00
_cell.angle_gamma   90.00
#
_symmetry.space_group_name_H-M   'P 1'
#
loop_
_entity.id
_entity.type
_entity.pdbx_description
1 polymer ?
#
loop_
_entity_poly.entity_id
_entity_poly.type
_entity_poly.pdbx_seq_one_letter_code
_entity_poly.pdbx_strand_id
1 'polypeptide(L)'
;MIDGRLCLSYPIHRTDAPNELIKDDSLDVGTTDGFVWIRLNGKGSFSTSPALKGFVESRMEGGDTSFVIDLLDCPAMDSTFMGTLAGLAMRLSRIGGGRMHLNGVCDRNRQSLEDLGLEKLLEIDPDNSAWQGHVHDVRKTLSPLQRRDSEGLDAAHLLEAHRKLCEAREENTQKFEAVLDALEKKAEGG
;
A
#
# COMPACT_ATOMS: atom_id res chain seq x y z
N MET A 1 28.99 8.38 3.45
CA MET A 1 28.30 9.60 3.00
C MET A 1 26.86 9.20 2.77
N ILE A 2 25.97 9.59 3.66
CA ILE A 2 24.53 9.34 3.53
C ILE A 2 23.98 10.43 2.62
N ASP A 3 23.60 10.03 1.42
CA ASP A 3 23.02 10.91 0.40
C ASP A 3 21.59 11.23 0.85
N GLY A 4 21.44 12.31 1.63
CA GLY A 4 20.16 12.79 2.14
C GLY A 4 19.28 13.19 0.97
N ARG A 5 18.36 12.29 0.61
CA ARG A 5 17.45 12.48 -0.52
C ARG A 5 16.30 13.36 -0.04
N LEU A 6 16.60 14.66 0.00
CA LEU A 6 15.62 15.72 0.16
C LEU A 6 14.49 15.46 -0.85
N CYS A 7 13.29 15.22 -0.33
CA CYS A 7 12.08 15.22 -1.11
C CYS A 7 12.08 16.55 -1.88
N LEU A 8 12.27 16.51 -3.21
CA LEU A 8 12.20 17.72 -4.01
C LEU A 8 10.87 18.39 -3.64
N SER A 9 10.97 19.57 -3.05
CA SER A 9 9.83 20.38 -2.67
C SER A 9 9.00 20.52 -3.93
N TYR A 10 7.85 19.82 -3.99
CA TYR A 10 6.87 20.05 -5.03
C TYR A 10 6.62 21.56 -5.02
N PRO A 11 6.93 22.29 -6.11
CA PRO A 11 6.56 23.68 -6.13
C PRO A 11 5.03 23.71 -6.09
N ILE A 12 4.49 24.32 -5.04
CA ILE A 12 3.15 24.90 -5.07
C ILE A 12 3.20 26.10 -6.03
N HIS A 13 3.38 25.82 -7.32
CA HIS A 13 3.19 26.80 -8.36
C HIS A 13 1.72 26.78 -8.75
N ARG A 14 1.01 27.86 -8.42
CA ARG A 14 -0.09 28.34 -9.26
C ARG A 14 0.44 28.41 -10.69
N THR A 15 0.01 27.48 -11.53
CA THR A 15 0.33 27.46 -12.95
C THR A 15 -0.96 27.72 -13.71
N ASP A 16 -1.08 28.94 -14.22
CA ASP A 16 -2.08 29.34 -15.20
C ASP A 16 -1.71 28.76 -16.59
N ALA A 17 -1.61 27.43 -16.69
CA ALA A 17 -1.36 26.71 -17.94
C ALA A 17 -2.44 25.65 -18.15
N PRO A 18 -3.24 25.72 -19.23
CA PRO A 18 -4.22 24.69 -19.52
C PRO A 18 -3.47 23.48 -20.10
N ASN A 19 -3.64 22.32 -19.45
CA ASN A 19 -3.30 20.99 -19.94
C ASN A 19 -1.93 20.39 -19.52
N GLU A 20 -1.55 20.49 -18.25
CA GLU A 20 -0.74 19.43 -17.61
C GLU A 20 -1.71 18.36 -17.09
N LEU A 21 -1.58 17.14 -17.62
CA LEU A 21 -2.30 15.95 -17.17
C LEU A 21 -2.14 15.83 -15.65
N ILE A 22 -3.24 15.97 -14.91
CA ILE A 22 -3.30 15.53 -13.52
C ILE A 22 -3.01 14.03 -13.57
N LYS A 23 -1.78 13.66 -13.22
CA LYS A 23 -1.39 12.26 -13.16
C LYS A 23 -2.05 11.71 -11.90
N ASP A 24 -3.12 10.95 -12.08
CA ASP A 24 -3.80 10.28 -10.97
C ASP A 24 -2.80 9.38 -10.23
N ASP A 25 -2.89 9.38 -8.90
CA ASP A 25 -2.07 8.50 -8.06
C ASP A 25 -2.37 7.05 -8.46
N SER A 26 -1.33 6.31 -8.84
CA SER A 26 -1.48 4.97 -9.42
C SER A 26 -0.47 3.99 -8.85
N LEU A 27 -0.82 2.70 -8.92
CA LEU A 27 0.04 1.61 -8.54
C LEU A 27 0.41 0.82 -9.80
N ASP A 28 1.70 0.61 -10.00
CA ASP A 28 2.20 -0.35 -10.98
C ASP A 28 2.78 -1.56 -10.27
N VAL A 29 2.59 -2.75 -10.84
CA VAL A 29 2.99 -4.00 -10.22
C VAL A 29 3.83 -4.87 -11.15
N GLY A 30 4.64 -5.72 -10.56
CA GLY A 30 5.49 -6.67 -11.26
C GLY A 30 6.17 -7.63 -10.29
N THR A 31 7.16 -8.36 -10.78
CA THR A 31 7.94 -9.32 -9.99
C THR A 31 9.40 -9.28 -10.40
N THR A 32 10.31 -9.32 -9.44
CA THR A 32 11.76 -9.42 -9.70
C THR A 32 12.43 -10.17 -8.56
N ASP A 33 13.38 -11.06 -8.86
CA ASP A 33 14.24 -11.72 -7.86
C ASP A 33 13.47 -12.41 -6.71
N GLY A 34 12.27 -12.94 -6.99
CA GLY A 34 11.41 -13.58 -5.99
C GLY A 34 10.64 -12.61 -5.10
N PHE A 35 10.65 -11.31 -5.41
CA PHE A 35 9.85 -10.28 -4.77
C PHE A 35 8.69 -9.85 -5.66
N VAL A 36 7.53 -9.66 -5.04
CA VAL A 36 6.43 -8.91 -5.64
C VAL A 36 6.75 -7.42 -5.52
N TRP A 37 6.80 -6.72 -6.64
CA TRP A 37 7.15 -5.31 -6.72
C TRP A 37 5.89 -4.47 -6.89
N ILE A 38 5.71 -3.46 -6.04
CA ILE A 38 4.62 -2.49 -6.11
C ILE A 38 5.23 -1.11 -6.13
N ARG A 39 5.04 -0.37 -7.22
CA ARG A 39 5.48 1.02 -7.34
C ARG A 39 4.31 1.96 -7.19
N LEU A 40 4.44 2.92 -6.29
CA LEU A 40 3.51 4.02 -6.15
C LEU A 40 4.00 5.21 -6.98
N ASN A 41 3.16 5.63 -7.93
CA ASN A 41 3.35 6.85 -8.69
C ASN A 41 2.42 7.92 -8.10
N GLY A 42 2.98 8.92 -7.41
CA GLY A 42 2.20 9.96 -6.74
C GLY A 42 2.04 9.73 -5.24
N LYS A 43 0.98 10.27 -4.64
CA LYS A 43 0.84 10.32 -3.19
C LYS A 43 0.32 9.01 -2.61
N GLY A 44 0.91 8.61 -1.49
CA GLY A 44 0.37 7.54 -0.66
C GLY A 44 -0.79 8.11 0.14
N SER A 45 -2.02 7.78 -0.22
CA SER A 45 -3.18 8.40 0.41
C SER A 45 -4.31 7.41 0.64
N PHE A 46 -5.39 7.88 1.26
CA PHE A 46 -6.64 7.13 1.36
C PHE A 46 -7.13 6.57 0.01
N SER A 47 -6.85 7.20 -1.13
CA SER A 47 -7.29 6.70 -2.45
C SER A 47 -6.49 5.49 -2.92
N THR A 48 -5.17 5.47 -2.68
CA THR A 48 -4.27 4.39 -3.12
C THR A 48 -4.16 3.25 -2.11
N SER A 49 -4.51 3.50 -0.84
CA SER A 49 -4.43 2.52 0.25
C SER A 49 -5.27 1.25 0.01
N PRO A 50 -6.54 1.31 -0.42
CA PRO A 50 -7.36 0.11 -0.60
C PRO A 50 -6.82 -0.81 -1.71
N ALA A 51 -6.34 -0.23 -2.81
CA ALA A 51 -5.79 -0.97 -3.93
C ALA A 51 -4.47 -1.67 -3.55
N LEU A 52 -3.58 -0.95 -2.84
CA LEU A 52 -2.36 -1.54 -2.30
C LEU A 52 -2.68 -2.71 -1.36
N LYS A 53 -3.59 -2.48 -0.40
CA LYS A 53 -3.98 -3.49 0.58
C LYS A 53 -4.52 -4.75 -0.11
N GLY A 54 -5.52 -4.60 -0.98
CA GLY A 54 -6.15 -5.72 -1.66
C GLY A 54 -5.17 -6.54 -2.49
N PHE A 55 -4.28 -5.86 -3.23
CA PHE A 55 -3.26 -6.55 -4.01
C PHE A 55 -2.28 -7.33 -3.13
N VAL A 56 -1.71 -6.71 -2.10
CA VAL A 56 -0.73 -7.38 -1.22
C VAL A 56 -1.38 -8.55 -0.49
N GLU A 57 -2.59 -8.39 0.05
CA GLU A 57 -3.30 -9.46 0.75
C GLU A 57 -3.61 -10.65 -0.17
N SER A 58 -4.08 -10.40 -1.40
CA SER A 58 -4.33 -11.44 -2.40
C SER A 58 -3.04 -12.21 -2.74
N ARG A 59 -1.91 -11.51 -2.90
CA ARG A 59 -0.61 -12.14 -3.16
C ARG A 59 -0.11 -12.97 -1.97
N MET A 60 -0.30 -12.47 -0.75
CA MET A 60 0.03 -13.22 0.48
C MET A 60 -0.80 -14.51 0.60
N GLU A 61 -2.09 -14.45 0.25
CA GLU A 61 -2.97 -15.64 0.21
C GLU A 61 -2.57 -16.61 -0.89
N GLY A 62 -2.03 -16.10 -2.01
CA GLY A 62 -1.38 -16.88 -3.06
C GLY A 62 -0.02 -17.48 -2.68
N GLY A 63 0.51 -17.17 -1.49
CA GLY A 63 1.76 -17.72 -0.95
C GLY A 63 2.99 -16.84 -1.14
N ASP A 64 2.86 -15.65 -1.73
CA ASP A 64 3.96 -14.69 -1.83
C ASP A 64 4.31 -14.13 -0.43
N THR A 65 5.60 -14.14 -0.08
CA THR A 65 6.07 -13.71 1.25
C THR A 65 7.13 -12.60 1.20
N SER A 66 7.56 -12.19 0.01
CA SER A 66 8.60 -11.18 -0.18
C SER A 66 8.06 -10.05 -1.06
N PHE A 67 8.02 -8.83 -0.51
CA PHE A 67 7.41 -7.67 -1.15
C PHE A 67 8.38 -6.48 -1.15
N VAL A 68 8.34 -5.69 -2.22
CA VAL A 68 8.99 -4.38 -2.30
C VAL A 68 7.95 -3.33 -2.62
N ILE A 69 7.88 -2.29 -1.79
CA ILE A 69 7.10 -1.07 -2.05
C ILE A 69 8.06 0.03 -2.50
N ASP A 70 8.01 0.36 -3.78
CA ASP A 70 8.82 1.39 -4.41
C ASP A 70 8.12 2.75 -4.31
N LEU A 71 8.69 3.61 -3.48
CA LEU A 71 8.22 4.94 -3.11
C LEU A 71 9.06 6.05 -3.76
N LEU A 72 9.88 5.74 -4.76
CA LEU A 72 10.74 6.75 -5.39
C LEU A 72 9.97 7.98 -5.89
N ASP A 73 8.80 7.77 -6.50
CA ASP A 73 7.94 8.85 -7.00
C ASP A 73 6.79 9.19 -6.03
N CYS A 74 6.99 8.89 -4.73
CA CYS A 74 6.03 9.18 -3.67
C CYS A 74 6.48 10.37 -2.81
N PRO A 75 6.02 11.60 -3.11
CA PRO A 75 6.47 12.82 -2.43
C PRO A 75 5.89 12.96 -1.01
N ALA A 76 4.79 12.28 -0.71
CA ALA A 76 4.14 12.34 0.59
C ALA A 76 3.24 11.12 0.82
N MET A 77 3.15 10.70 2.07
CA MET A 77 2.16 9.74 2.55
C MET A 77 1.28 10.36 3.62
N ASP A 78 -0.02 10.06 3.60
CA ASP A 78 -0.91 10.36 4.73
C ASP A 78 -0.88 9.25 5.79
N SER A 79 -1.55 9.49 6.91
CA SER A 79 -1.64 8.52 8.01
C SER A 79 -2.40 7.24 7.62
N THR A 80 -3.32 7.30 6.66
CA THR A 80 -4.06 6.13 6.18
C THR A 80 -3.13 5.17 5.44
N PHE A 81 -2.30 5.71 4.54
CA PHE A 81 -1.38 4.90 3.77
C PHE A 81 -0.29 4.30 4.66
N MET A 82 0.26 5.09 5.58
CA MET A 82 1.21 4.57 6.58
C MET A 82 0.57 3.50 7.48
N GLY A 83 -0.66 3.72 7.95
CA GLY A 83 -1.39 2.72 8.73
C GLY A 83 -1.68 1.44 7.94
N THR A 84 -1.90 1.56 6.63
CA THR A 84 -2.07 0.42 5.72
C THR A 84 -0.77 -0.36 5.57
N LEU A 85 0.36 0.33 5.31
CA LEU A 85 1.68 -0.30 5.27
C LEU A 85 2.01 -1.02 6.59
N ALA A 86 1.76 -0.38 7.73
CA ALA A 86 1.96 -0.97 9.05
C ALA A 86 1.13 -2.25 9.21
N GLY A 87 -0.15 -2.20 8.86
CA GLY A 87 -1.05 -3.35 8.94
C GLY A 87 -0.61 -4.52 8.07
N LEU A 88 -0.17 -4.24 6.84
CA LEU A 88 0.35 -5.25 5.91
C LEU A 88 1.67 -5.86 6.43
N ALA A 89 2.60 -5.04 6.91
CA ALA A 89 3.86 -5.51 7.46
C ALA A 89 3.66 -6.38 8.72
N MET A 90 2.73 -5.98 9.60
CA MET A 90 2.33 -6.79 10.76
C MET A 90 1.65 -8.11 10.37
N ARG A 91 0.86 -8.13 9.29
CA ARG A 91 0.25 -9.36 8.78
C ARG A 91 1.33 -10.27 8.21
N LEU A 92 2.29 -9.70 7.47
CA LEU A 92 3.37 -10.44 6.82
C LEU A 92 4.36 -11.01 7.84
N SER A 93 4.65 -10.32 8.93
CA SER A 93 5.56 -10.82 9.97
C SER A 93 5.04 -12.07 10.71
N ARG A 94 3.73 -12.33 10.63
CA ARG A 94 3.12 -13.58 11.14
C ARG A 94 3.35 -14.76 10.19
N ILE A 95 3.66 -14.50 8.93
CA ILE A 95 4.04 -15.51 7.95
C ILE A 95 5.55 -15.73 8.11
N GLY A 96 5.96 -16.93 8.52
CA GLY A 96 7.37 -17.22 8.78
C GLY A 96 8.24 -16.94 7.54
N GLY A 97 9.24 -16.05 7.69
CA GLY A 97 10.11 -15.63 6.60
C GLY A 97 9.55 -14.51 5.72
N GLY A 98 8.43 -13.90 6.11
CA GLY A 98 7.85 -12.74 5.43
C GLY A 98 8.75 -11.50 5.48
N ARG A 99 8.95 -10.85 4.34
CA ARG A 99 9.79 -9.65 4.19
C ARG A 99 9.07 -8.56 3.40
N MET A 100 9.02 -7.36 3.97
CA MET A 100 8.52 -6.18 3.27
C MET A 100 9.61 -5.11 3.26
N HIS A 101 10.09 -4.80 2.06
CA HIS A 101 11.12 -3.79 1.86
C HIS A 101 10.48 -2.52 1.29
N LEU A 102 10.99 -1.37 1.70
CA LEU A 102 10.70 -0.10 1.07
C LEU A 102 11.89 0.33 0.22
N ASN A 103 11.64 0.81 -0.99
CA ASN A 103 12.67 1.29 -1.90
C ASN A 103 12.42 2.75 -2.29
N GLY A 104 13.47 3.57 -2.33
CA GLY A 104 13.40 4.95 -2.77
C GLY A 104 12.68 5.89 -1.80
N VAL A 105 12.73 5.61 -0.50
CA VAL A 105 12.02 6.42 0.50
C VAL A 105 12.73 7.77 0.69
N CYS A 106 12.00 8.88 0.50
CA CYS A 106 12.55 10.21 0.77
C CYS A 106 12.67 10.49 2.28
N ASP A 107 13.53 11.45 2.66
CA ASP A 107 13.85 11.72 4.07
C ASP A 107 12.62 12.04 4.94
N ARG A 108 11.66 12.78 4.39
CA ARG A 108 10.41 13.12 5.09
C ARG A 108 9.56 11.89 5.40
N ASN A 109 9.42 11.02 4.42
CA ASN A 109 8.65 9.79 4.56
C ASN A 109 9.35 8.80 5.49
N ARG A 110 10.69 8.73 5.42
CA ARG A 110 11.53 7.96 6.34
C ARG A 110 11.29 8.37 7.78
N GLN A 111 11.38 9.67 8.09
CA GLN A 111 11.11 10.16 9.44
C GLN A 111 9.71 9.77 9.92
N SER A 112 8.71 9.88 9.04
CA SER A 112 7.32 9.53 9.40
C SER A 112 7.15 8.03 9.71
N LEU A 113 7.89 7.15 9.03
CA LEU A 113 7.90 5.71 9.28
C LEU A 113 8.64 5.34 10.57
N GLU A 114 9.75 6.03 10.85
CA GLU A 114 10.54 5.89 12.08
C GLU A 114 9.74 6.38 13.31
N ASP A 115 9.02 7.50 13.19
CA ASP A 115 8.16 8.02 14.26
C ASP A 115 7.03 7.04 14.65
N LEU A 116 6.62 6.18 13.71
CA LEU A 116 5.63 5.12 13.93
C LEU A 116 6.26 3.82 14.49
N GLY A 117 7.59 3.74 14.56
CA GLY A 117 8.34 2.56 15.02
C GLY A 117 8.25 1.36 14.08
N LEU A 118 8.06 1.59 12.78
CA LEU A 118 7.88 0.52 11.78
C LEU A 118 9.21 -0.09 11.31
N GLU A 119 10.36 0.44 11.74
CA GLU A 119 11.69 -0.07 11.37
C GLU A 119 11.94 -1.55 11.69
N LYS A 120 11.16 -2.14 12.61
CA LYS A 120 11.27 -3.55 12.98
C LYS A 120 10.47 -4.49 12.07
N LEU A 121 9.55 -3.93 11.29
CA LEU A 121 8.62 -4.67 10.42
C LEU A 121 8.92 -4.41 8.94
N LEU A 122 9.56 -3.29 8.63
CA LEU A 122 9.87 -2.83 7.29
C LEU A 122 11.38 -2.62 7.16
N GLU A 123 11.98 -3.16 6.11
CA GLU A 123 13.38 -2.88 5.77
C GLU A 123 13.42 -1.70 4.78
N ILE A 124 13.93 -0.55 5.23
CA ILE A 124 13.97 0.67 4.41
C ILE A 124 15.29 0.76 3.67
N ASP A 125 15.23 0.76 2.33
CA ASP A 125 16.38 0.81 1.41
C ASP A 125 17.51 -0.17 1.81
N PRO A 126 17.21 -1.48 1.94
CA PRO A 126 18.19 -2.44 2.44
C PRO A 126 19.34 -2.65 1.44
N ASP A 127 20.58 -2.35 1.86
CA ASP A 127 21.82 -2.35 1.05
C ASP A 127 22.31 -3.73 0.53
N ASN A 128 21.73 -4.86 0.96
CA ASN A 128 22.13 -6.20 0.47
C ASN A 128 20.97 -7.03 -0.11
N SER A 129 19.97 -6.39 -0.70
CA SER A 129 18.85 -7.10 -1.33
C SER A 129 19.17 -7.56 -2.74
N ALA A 130 18.69 -8.76 -3.12
CA ALA A 130 18.91 -9.34 -4.45
C ALA A 130 18.37 -8.46 -5.60
N TRP A 131 17.33 -7.67 -5.35
CA TRP A 131 16.67 -6.82 -6.34
C TRP A 131 17.33 -5.46 -6.58
N GLN A 132 18.30 -5.05 -5.75
CA GLN A 132 18.87 -3.69 -5.83
C GLN A 132 19.54 -3.39 -7.18
N GLY A 133 20.24 -4.37 -7.75
CA GLY A 133 20.87 -4.22 -9.07
C GLY A 133 19.86 -4.13 -10.21
N HIS A 134 18.62 -4.58 -9.99
CA HIS A 134 17.58 -4.70 -11.02
C HIS A 134 16.46 -3.66 -10.90
N VAL A 135 16.56 -2.71 -9.97
CA VAL A 135 15.55 -1.65 -9.73
C VAL A 135 15.19 -0.91 -11.02
N HIS A 136 16.18 -0.58 -11.85
CA HIS A 136 15.92 0.12 -13.11
C HIS A 136 15.22 -0.75 -14.16
N ASP A 137 15.43 -2.06 -14.14
CA ASP A 137 14.87 -2.97 -15.14
C ASP A 137 13.46 -3.40 -14.75
N VAL A 138 13.22 -3.74 -13.47
CA VAL A 138 11.88 -4.05 -12.97
C VAL A 138 10.92 -2.89 -13.24
N ARG A 139 11.37 -1.65 -13.03
CA ARG A 139 10.59 -0.42 -13.29
C ARG A 139 10.15 -0.26 -14.74
N LYS A 140 10.87 -0.82 -15.72
CA LYS A 140 10.49 -0.79 -17.14
C LYS A 140 9.47 -1.86 -17.50
N THR A 141 9.38 -2.92 -16.68
CA THR A 141 8.51 -4.07 -16.92
C THR A 141 7.22 -4.02 -16.08
N LEU A 142 7.06 -3.03 -15.21
CA LEU A 142 5.85 -2.89 -14.41
C LEU A 142 4.63 -2.61 -15.30
N SER A 143 3.49 -3.15 -14.88
CA SER A 143 2.20 -2.89 -15.50
C SER A 143 1.25 -2.23 -14.51
N PRO A 144 0.36 -1.33 -14.94
CA PRO A 144 -0.63 -0.72 -14.07
C PRO A 144 -1.48 -1.78 -13.38
N LEU A 145 -1.66 -1.65 -12.07
CA LEU A 145 -2.52 -2.51 -11.27
C LEU A 145 -3.95 -2.40 -11.80
N GLN A 146 -4.46 -3.48 -12.41
CA GLN A 146 -5.83 -3.53 -12.87
C GLN A 146 -6.76 -3.94 -11.73
N ARG A 147 -8.04 -3.55 -11.84
CA ARG A 147 -9.09 -3.97 -10.89
C ARG A 147 -9.25 -5.50 -10.83
N ARG A 148 -8.78 -6.22 -11.86
CA ARG A 148 -8.69 -7.70 -11.89
C ARG A 148 -7.47 -8.25 -11.16
N ASP A 149 -6.38 -7.49 -11.06
CA ASP A 149 -5.21 -7.89 -10.26
C ASP A 149 -5.49 -7.72 -8.75
N SER A 150 -6.52 -6.94 -8.41
CA SER A 150 -7.15 -6.89 -7.09
C SER A 150 -8.29 -7.90 -6.90
N GLU A 151 -8.43 -8.91 -7.78
CA GLU A 151 -9.36 -10.03 -7.56
C GLU A 151 -9.02 -10.70 -6.23
N GLY A 152 -9.85 -10.38 -5.23
CA GLY A 152 -9.63 -10.64 -3.81
C GLY A 152 -10.42 -9.71 -2.89
N LEU A 153 -10.84 -8.52 -3.35
CA LEU A 153 -11.76 -7.66 -2.59
C LEU A 153 -12.91 -7.17 -3.47
N ASP A 154 -13.71 -8.11 -3.96
CA ASP A 154 -15.09 -7.80 -4.33
C ASP A 154 -15.87 -7.48 -3.05
N ALA A 155 -16.87 -6.59 -3.10
CA ALA A 155 -17.60 -6.10 -1.91
C ALA A 155 -18.13 -7.23 -0.98
N ALA A 156 -18.27 -8.45 -1.50
CA ALA A 156 -18.55 -9.68 -0.76
C ALA A 156 -17.51 -10.03 0.32
N HIS A 157 -16.22 -9.79 0.11
CA HIS A 157 -15.16 -10.11 1.08
C HIS A 157 -15.09 -9.10 2.23
N LEU A 158 -15.43 -7.83 1.98
CA LEU A 158 -15.59 -6.84 3.06
C LEU A 158 -16.78 -7.21 3.96
N LEU A 159 -17.86 -7.74 3.36
CA LEU A 159 -19.04 -8.25 4.06
C LEU A 159 -18.72 -9.55 4.84
N GLU A 160 -17.94 -10.46 4.25
CA GLU A 160 -17.55 -11.74 4.88
C GLU A 160 -16.54 -11.54 6.01
N ALA A 161 -15.59 -10.61 5.87
CA ALA A 161 -14.70 -10.20 6.95
C ALA A 161 -15.49 -9.58 8.13
N HIS A 162 -16.55 -8.81 7.83
CA HIS A 162 -17.47 -8.33 8.87
C HIS A 162 -18.29 -9.46 9.50
N ARG A 163 -18.73 -10.46 8.73
CA ARG A 163 -19.49 -11.63 9.21
C ARG A 163 -18.65 -12.52 10.13
N LYS A 164 -17.39 -12.78 9.76
CA LYS A 164 -16.41 -13.54 10.56
C LYS A 164 -16.01 -12.80 11.85
N LEU A 165 -16.04 -11.46 11.85
CA LEU A 165 -15.86 -10.66 13.08
C LEU A 165 -17.10 -10.68 14.00
N CYS A 166 -18.31 -10.90 13.47
CA CYS A 166 -19.53 -11.07 14.26
C CYS A 166 -19.65 -12.45 14.91
N GLU A 167 -19.07 -13.51 14.32
CA GLU A 167 -19.05 -14.86 14.92
C GLU A 167 -18.01 -15.01 16.04
N ALA A 168 -17.10 -14.03 16.20
CA ALA A 168 -15.97 -14.17 17.11
C ALA A 168 -16.24 -13.76 18.57
N ARG A 169 -17.37 -13.11 18.92
CA ARG A 169 -17.78 -12.87 20.33
C ARG A 169 -19.29 -12.63 20.45
N GLU A 170 -19.97 -13.46 21.25
CA GLU A 170 -21.40 -13.34 21.61
C GLU A 170 -21.79 -12.02 22.34
N GLU A 171 -20.86 -11.11 22.61
CA GLU A 171 -21.10 -9.93 23.45
C GLU A 171 -21.22 -8.58 22.71
N ASN A 172 -21.12 -8.52 21.38
CA ASN A 172 -21.19 -7.24 20.65
C ASN A 172 -22.39 -7.07 19.69
N THR A 173 -23.25 -8.08 19.57
CA THR A 173 -24.33 -8.15 18.57
C THR A 173 -25.31 -6.96 18.64
N GLN A 174 -25.50 -6.34 19.80
CA GLN A 174 -26.47 -5.23 19.94
C GLN A 174 -25.95 -3.84 19.53
N LYS A 175 -24.64 -3.65 19.29
CA LYS A 175 -24.08 -2.31 18.99
C LYS A 175 -23.82 -2.06 17.50
N PHE A 176 -23.94 -3.06 16.64
CA PHE A 176 -23.53 -2.96 15.24
C PHE A 176 -24.67 -3.03 14.21
N GLU A 177 -25.93 -3.32 14.62
CA GLU A 177 -27.08 -3.29 13.70
C GLU A 177 -27.30 -1.89 13.09
N ALA A 178 -27.16 -0.82 13.87
CA ALA A 178 -27.39 0.55 13.37
C ALA A 178 -26.38 1.02 12.31
N VAL A 179 -25.19 0.41 12.23
CA VAL A 179 -24.15 0.78 11.26
C VAL A 179 -24.28 -0.03 9.97
N LEU A 180 -24.75 -1.28 10.07
CA LEU A 180 -25.03 -2.13 8.90
C LEU A 180 -26.22 -1.59 8.10
N ASP A 181 -27.29 -1.16 8.78
CA ASP A 181 -28.50 -0.59 8.17
C ASP A 181 -28.21 0.71 7.39
N ALA A 182 -27.20 1.48 7.84
CA ALA A 182 -26.78 2.72 7.19
C ALA A 182 -25.92 2.48 5.93
N LEU A 183 -25.27 1.32 5.83
CA LEU A 183 -24.41 0.96 4.70
C LEU A 183 -25.19 0.23 3.60
N GLU A 184 -26.16 -0.62 3.94
CA GLU A 184 -27.04 -1.28 2.96
C GLU A 184 -27.89 -0.27 2.17
N LYS A 185 -28.41 0.77 2.83
CA LYS A 185 -29.19 1.83 2.17
C LYS A 185 -28.43 2.65 1.12
N LYS A 186 -27.09 2.61 1.11
CA LYS A 186 -26.28 3.30 0.08
C LYS A 186 -25.90 2.40 -1.10
N ALA A 187 -26.04 1.08 -0.97
CA ALA A 187 -25.69 0.14 -2.02
C ALA A 187 -26.86 -0.12 -3.01
N GLU A 188 -28.10 0.08 -2.58
CA GLU A 188 -29.30 -0.16 -3.42
C GLU A 188 -29.89 1.12 -4.05
N GLY A 189 -29.21 2.26 -3.90
CA GLY A 189 -29.71 3.58 -4.31
C GLY A 189 -28.97 4.26 -5.47
N GLY A 190 -28.35 3.49 -6.37
CA GLY A 190 -27.66 3.99 -7.57
C GLY A 190 -28.20 3.36 -8.85
#